data_AF-A0A938T293-F1
#
_entry.id   AF-A0A938T293-F1
#
_cell.length_a   1.000
_cell.length_b   1.000
_cell.length_c   1.000
_cell.angle_alpha   90.00
_cell.angle_beta   90.00
_cell.angle_gamma   90.00
#
_symmetry.space_group_name_H-M   'P 1'
#
loop_
_entity.id
_entity.type
_entity.pdbx_description
1 polymer ?
#
loop_
_entity_poly.entity_id
_entity_poly.type
_entity_poly.pdbx_seq_one_letter_code
_entity_poly.pdbx_strand_id
1 'polypeptide(L)'
;MLLNKTIRLFLDSIGRREEYEFYLNKFQSAGTDCFALLVPDLASLEQGAEALAFDLNFLLKLGLRGAVVLCGADAELRWSLLEFNALFERTEFPCLGKDRQCVPVFVEASMDNTESLLQKVPKIGKRVHFIRAAGGLSTDYYYIQKSSAELQPEDRMLVDTAAALL
;
A
#
# COMPACT_ATOMS: atom_id res chain seq x y z
N MET A 1 6.65 20.01 -12.31
CA MET A 1 5.23 20.12 -11.90
C MET A 1 4.22 19.99 -13.06
N LEU A 2 4.54 19.35 -14.20
CA LEU A 2 3.56 19.14 -15.29
C LEU A 2 2.78 17.81 -15.19
N LEU A 3 3.37 16.77 -14.60
CA LEU A 3 2.80 15.40 -14.62
C LEU A 3 1.51 15.27 -13.79
N ASN A 4 1.39 16.00 -12.68
CA ASN A 4 0.18 16.04 -11.85
C ASN A 4 -0.99 16.71 -12.62
N LYS A 5 -0.70 17.67 -13.50
CA LYS A 5 -1.71 18.37 -14.30
C LYS A 5 -2.30 17.47 -15.38
N THR A 6 -1.46 16.68 -16.06
CA THR A 6 -1.91 15.73 -17.10
C THR A 6 -2.77 14.61 -16.53
N ILE A 7 -2.38 14.04 -15.38
CA ILE A 7 -3.18 12.98 -14.73
C ILE A 7 -4.51 13.55 -14.22
N ARG A 8 -4.51 14.76 -13.63
CA ARG A 8 -5.76 15.44 -13.26
C ARG A 8 -6.66 15.68 -14.47
N LEU A 9 -6.11 16.16 -15.59
CA LEU A 9 -6.87 16.35 -16.82
C LEU A 9 -7.44 15.03 -17.38
N PHE A 10 -6.71 13.93 -17.25
CA PHE A 10 -7.21 12.60 -17.60
C PHE A 10 -8.35 12.16 -16.68
N LEU A 11 -8.21 12.31 -15.37
CA LEU A 11 -9.27 12.00 -14.40
C LEU A 11 -10.50 12.91 -14.58
N ASP A 12 -10.29 14.18 -14.94
CA ASP A 12 -11.34 15.13 -15.31
C ASP A 12 -12.10 14.64 -16.55
N SER A 13 -11.40 14.06 -17.54
CA SER A 13 -12.01 13.53 -18.77
C SER A 13 -12.88 12.28 -18.56
N ILE A 14 -12.76 11.60 -17.41
CA ILE A 14 -13.57 10.43 -17.02
C ILE A 14 -14.82 10.84 -16.22
N GLY A 15 -15.02 12.14 -15.95
CA GLY A 15 -16.28 12.69 -15.46
C GLY A 15 -16.52 12.54 -13.95
N ARG A 16 -15.49 12.29 -13.13
CA ARG A 16 -15.60 12.16 -11.66
C ARG A 16 -14.66 13.09 -10.90
N ARG A 17 -14.52 14.31 -11.41
CA ARG A 17 -13.56 15.30 -10.92
C ARG A 17 -13.66 15.55 -9.43
N GLU A 18 -14.88 15.82 -8.97
CA GLU A 18 -15.15 16.19 -7.58
C GLU A 18 -14.85 15.05 -6.61
N GLU A 19 -15.16 13.81 -6.98
CA GLU A 19 -14.87 12.63 -6.14
C GLU A 19 -13.37 12.40 -5.97
N TYR A 20 -12.60 12.40 -7.07
CA TYR A 20 -11.16 12.12 -6.97
C TYR A 20 -10.41 13.28 -6.29
N GLU A 21 -10.76 14.54 -6.55
CA GLU A 21 -10.16 15.70 -5.87
C GLU A 21 -10.47 15.67 -4.36
N PHE A 22 -11.70 15.31 -3.98
CA PHE A 22 -12.07 15.11 -2.58
C PHE A 22 -11.21 14.03 -1.91
N TYR A 23 -11.07 12.85 -2.53
CA TYR A 23 -10.25 11.77 -1.96
C TYR A 23 -8.76 12.13 -1.92
N LEU A 24 -8.20 12.72 -2.99
CA LEU A 24 -6.81 13.17 -3.01
C LEU A 24 -6.52 14.16 -1.88
N ASN A 25 -7.39 15.17 -1.72
CA ASN A 25 -7.24 16.14 -0.64
C ASN A 25 -7.35 15.47 0.74
N LYS A 26 -8.26 14.52 0.91
CA LYS A 26 -8.40 13.75 2.16
C LYS A 26 -7.14 12.95 2.50
N PHE A 27 -6.50 12.34 1.51
CA PHE A 27 -5.29 11.54 1.73
C PHE A 27 -4.04 12.41 1.91
N GLN A 28 -3.93 13.53 1.18
CA GLN A 28 -2.79 14.45 1.30
C GLN A 28 -2.84 15.28 2.59
N SER A 29 -4.02 15.69 3.04
CA SER A 29 -4.19 16.48 4.28
C SER A 29 -3.97 15.68 5.56
N ALA A 30 -3.83 14.35 5.47
CA ALA A 30 -3.63 13.48 6.63
C ALA A 30 -2.27 13.70 7.33
N GLY A 31 -1.31 14.40 6.71
CA GLY A 31 -0.04 14.78 7.33
C GLY A 31 0.88 13.60 7.66
N THR A 32 0.70 12.45 6.99
CA THR A 32 1.55 11.27 7.15
C THR A 32 2.50 11.15 5.97
N ASP A 33 3.72 10.64 6.23
CA ASP A 33 4.71 10.43 5.18
C ASP A 33 4.34 9.28 4.23
N CYS A 34 3.49 8.35 4.67
CA CYS A 34 2.81 7.38 3.81
C CYS A 34 1.30 7.41 4.02
N PHE A 35 0.53 7.30 2.94
CA PHE A 35 -0.93 7.25 3.02
C PHE A 35 -1.44 5.82 3.29
N ALA A 36 -0.64 4.80 2.99
CA ALA A 36 -0.99 3.40 3.07
C ALA A 36 0.24 2.51 3.34
N LEU A 37 0.04 1.44 4.10
CA LEU A 37 0.93 0.27 4.14
C LEU A 37 0.29 -0.87 3.34
N LEU A 38 1.07 -1.51 2.47
CA LEU A 38 0.68 -2.62 1.62
C LEU A 38 1.38 -3.90 2.09
N VAL A 39 0.63 -4.98 2.27
CA VAL A 39 1.17 -6.27 2.71
C VAL A 39 0.81 -7.35 1.66
N PRO A 40 1.57 -7.47 0.56
CA PRO A 40 1.28 -8.46 -0.47
C PRO A 40 1.71 -9.87 -0.05
N ASP A 41 0.90 -10.86 -0.43
CA ASP A 41 1.30 -12.27 -0.34
C ASP A 41 2.23 -12.67 -1.50
N LEU A 42 2.88 -13.84 -1.37
CA LEU A 42 3.84 -14.33 -2.37
C LEU A 42 3.17 -14.55 -3.74
N ALA A 43 2.00 -15.18 -3.76
CA ALA A 43 1.28 -15.49 -4.99
C ALA A 43 0.91 -14.22 -5.79
N SER A 44 0.55 -13.13 -5.10
CA SER A 44 0.24 -11.83 -5.72
C SER A 44 1.46 -11.21 -6.37
N LEU A 45 2.64 -11.36 -5.75
CA LEU A 45 3.87 -10.83 -6.32
C LEU A 45 4.35 -11.65 -7.53
N GLU A 46 4.27 -12.97 -7.44
CA GLU A 46 4.64 -13.86 -8.57
C GLU A 46 3.81 -13.59 -9.83
N GLN A 47 2.53 -13.25 -9.65
CA GLN A 47 1.61 -13.00 -10.77
C GLN A 47 1.53 -11.52 -11.19
N GLY A 48 1.89 -10.59 -10.29
CA GLY A 48 1.45 -9.20 -10.40
C GLY A 48 2.44 -8.14 -9.92
N ALA A 49 3.72 -8.46 -9.70
CA ALA A 49 4.72 -7.47 -9.25
C ALA A 49 4.81 -6.24 -10.18
N GLU A 50 4.76 -6.43 -11.50
CA GLU A 50 4.79 -5.32 -12.46
C GLU A 50 3.54 -4.44 -12.40
N ALA A 51 2.37 -5.06 -12.27
CA ALA A 51 1.10 -4.35 -12.13
C ALA A 51 1.06 -3.53 -10.82
N LEU A 52 1.52 -4.13 -9.72
CA LEU A 52 1.68 -3.45 -8.44
C LEU A 52 2.62 -2.24 -8.56
N ALA A 53 3.75 -2.39 -9.25
CA ALA A 53 4.68 -1.29 -9.48
C ALA A 53 4.04 -0.18 -10.33
N PHE A 54 3.28 -0.54 -11.36
CA PHE A 54 2.58 0.44 -12.19
C PHE A 54 1.58 1.27 -11.35
N ASP A 55 0.74 0.61 -10.56
CA ASP A 55 -0.26 1.24 -9.71
C ASP A 55 0.38 2.16 -8.66
N LEU A 56 1.46 1.69 -8.01
CA LEU A 56 2.17 2.49 -7.00
C LEU A 56 2.91 3.68 -7.61
N ASN A 57 3.49 3.53 -8.80
CA ASN A 57 4.08 4.65 -9.53
C ASN A 57 3.01 5.68 -9.92
N PHE A 58 1.82 5.23 -10.32
CA PHE A 58 0.70 6.12 -10.59
C PHE A 58 0.27 6.90 -9.34
N LEU A 59 0.13 6.22 -8.20
CA LEU A 59 -0.18 6.84 -6.91
C LEU A 59 0.90 7.84 -6.47
N LEU A 60 2.18 7.50 -6.61
CA LEU A 60 3.29 8.42 -6.34
C LEU A 60 3.21 9.69 -7.18
N LYS A 61 2.87 9.59 -8.47
CA LYS A 61 2.67 10.75 -9.35
C LYS A 61 1.48 11.63 -8.94
N LEU A 62 0.50 11.05 -8.25
CA LEU A 62 -0.60 11.76 -7.61
C LEU A 62 -0.23 12.37 -6.25
N GLY A 63 1.00 12.16 -5.76
CA GLY A 63 1.46 12.59 -4.45
C GLY A 63 1.00 11.67 -3.31
N LEU A 64 0.56 10.46 -3.64
CA LEU A 64 0.15 9.44 -2.67
C LEU A 64 1.27 8.39 -2.56
N ARG A 65 2.10 8.52 -1.54
CA ARG A 65 3.19 7.58 -1.28
C ARG A 65 2.73 6.42 -0.39
N GLY A 66 2.69 5.21 -0.93
CA GLY A 66 2.50 3.98 -0.15
C GLY A 66 3.84 3.44 0.36
N ALA A 67 3.79 2.47 1.27
CA ALA A 67 4.93 1.63 1.63
C ALA A 67 4.54 0.16 1.53
N VAL A 68 5.50 -0.72 1.22
CA VAL A 68 5.29 -2.17 1.19
C VAL A 68 5.95 -2.79 2.43
N VAL A 69 5.27 -3.76 3.02
CA VAL A 69 5.74 -4.51 4.18
C VAL A 69 5.76 -5.99 3.81
N LEU A 70 6.93 -6.60 3.88
CA LEU A 70 7.18 -8.01 3.59
C LEU A 70 7.69 -8.66 4.88
N CYS A 71 6.87 -9.51 5.50
CA CYS A 71 7.23 -10.20 6.75
C CYS A 71 7.17 -11.72 6.58
N GLY A 72 7.77 -12.43 7.52
CA GLY A 72 7.80 -13.89 7.58
C GLY A 72 8.95 -14.53 6.80
N ALA A 73 9.04 -15.85 6.88
CA ALA A 73 10.18 -16.62 6.37
C ALA A 73 10.44 -16.45 4.86
N ASP A 74 9.43 -16.08 4.09
CA ASP A 74 9.50 -15.84 2.65
C ASP A 74 9.67 -14.35 2.28
N ALA A 75 9.89 -13.46 3.25
CA ALA A 75 10.05 -12.02 3.01
C ALA A 75 11.18 -11.70 2.01
N GLU A 76 12.33 -12.40 2.10
CA GLU A 76 13.45 -12.21 1.16
C GLU A 76 13.11 -12.72 -0.24
N LEU A 77 12.34 -13.81 -0.35
CA LEU A 77 11.85 -14.28 -1.64
C LEU A 77 10.93 -13.25 -2.28
N ARG A 78 9.98 -12.70 -1.51
CA ARG A 78 9.09 -11.62 -1.97
C ARG A 78 9.87 -10.35 -2.36
N TRP A 79 10.95 -10.03 -1.65
CA TRP A 79 11.83 -8.91 -2.01
C TRP A 79 12.51 -9.14 -3.36
N SER A 80 12.99 -10.35 -3.65
CA SER A 80 13.62 -10.66 -4.94
C SER A 80 12.69 -10.47 -6.15
N LEU A 81 11.37 -10.55 -5.94
CA LEU A 81 10.38 -10.27 -6.99
C LEU A 81 10.21 -8.77 -7.27
N LEU A 82 10.64 -7.90 -6.34
CA LEU A 82 10.49 -6.44 -6.43
C LEU A 82 11.80 -5.72 -6.73
N GLU A 83 12.94 -6.27 -6.31
CA GLU A 83 14.23 -5.56 -6.29
C GLU A 83 14.74 -5.10 -7.66
N PHE A 84 14.30 -5.76 -8.74
CA PHE A 84 14.66 -5.39 -10.10
C PHE A 84 13.95 -4.13 -10.61
N ASN A 85 12.90 -3.68 -9.92
CA ASN A 85 12.18 -2.48 -10.27
C ASN A 85 12.66 -1.29 -9.43
N ALA A 86 13.25 -0.28 -10.09
CA ALA A 86 13.80 0.92 -9.46
C ALA A 86 12.77 1.76 -8.67
N LEU A 87 11.48 1.47 -8.82
CA LEU A 87 10.44 2.06 -7.99
C LEU A 87 10.57 1.65 -6.53
N PHE A 88 10.98 0.42 -6.24
CA PHE A 88 11.03 -0.11 -4.89
C PHE A 88 12.40 0.13 -4.25
N GLU A 89 12.39 0.68 -3.05
CA GLU A 89 13.60 0.93 -2.25
C GLU A 89 13.50 0.13 -0.96
N ARG A 90 14.38 -0.86 -0.78
CA ARG A 90 14.50 -1.56 0.50
C ARG A 90 14.95 -0.57 1.57
N THR A 91 14.24 -0.55 2.69
CA THR A 91 14.52 0.39 3.79
C THR A 91 14.25 -0.26 5.14
N GLU A 92 14.72 0.42 6.19
CA GLU A 92 14.57 -0.02 7.57
C GLU A 92 13.73 0.98 8.34
N PHE A 93 12.80 0.48 9.14
CA PHE A 93 11.96 1.30 9.98
C PHE A 93 12.80 2.02 11.07
N PRO A 94 12.61 3.33 11.34
CA PRO A 94 11.55 4.24 10.89
C PRO A 94 11.83 5.05 9.61
N CYS A 95 12.91 4.76 8.90
CA CYS A 95 13.26 5.47 7.67
C CYS A 95 12.32 5.06 6.52
N LEU A 96 11.98 6.02 5.66
CA LEU A 96 11.12 5.80 4.49
C LEU A 96 11.91 5.91 3.20
N GLY A 97 13.11 5.34 3.19
CA GLY A 97 14.03 5.47 2.06
C GLY A 97 14.60 6.88 1.90
N LYS A 98 15.55 7.00 0.98
CA LYS A 98 16.25 8.24 0.64
C LYS A 98 15.53 9.01 -0.45
N ASP A 99 14.84 8.30 -1.36
CA ASP A 99 14.14 8.92 -2.49
C ASP A 99 12.63 8.94 -2.28
N ARG A 100 12.06 10.15 -2.23
CA ARG A 100 10.61 10.36 -2.15
C ARG A 100 9.85 9.93 -3.42
N GLN A 101 10.55 9.68 -4.52
CA GLN A 101 10.01 9.11 -5.75
C GLN A 101 9.98 7.58 -5.74
N CYS A 102 10.55 6.93 -4.71
CA CYS A 102 10.49 5.49 -4.53
C CYS A 102 9.45 5.08 -3.49
N VAL A 103 8.99 3.84 -3.62
CA VAL A 103 8.16 3.14 -2.64
C VAL A 103 9.08 2.43 -1.64
N PRO A 104 9.07 2.82 -0.35
CA PRO A 104 9.83 2.12 0.67
C PRO A 104 9.28 0.70 0.87
N VAL A 105 10.18 -0.28 0.97
CA VAL A 105 9.88 -1.69 1.24
C VAL A 105 10.57 -2.12 2.52
N PHE A 106 9.79 -2.50 3.52
CA PHE A 106 10.28 -3.08 4.77
C PHE A 106 10.33 -4.60 4.64
N VAL A 107 11.51 -5.20 4.76
CA VAL A 107 11.72 -6.65 4.64
C VAL A 107 12.12 -7.20 6.00
N GLU A 108 11.26 -7.98 6.63
CA GLU A 108 11.36 -8.38 8.03
C GLU A 108 11.10 -9.89 8.20
N ALA A 109 12.12 -10.70 7.87
CA ALA A 109 11.97 -12.16 7.85
C ALA A 109 11.69 -12.79 9.22
N SER A 110 12.09 -12.12 10.30
CA SER A 110 11.93 -12.61 11.68
C SER A 110 10.65 -12.16 12.36
N MET A 111 9.85 -11.30 11.74
CA MET A 111 8.59 -10.80 12.28
C MET A 111 7.42 -11.39 11.52
N ASP A 112 6.28 -11.52 12.18
CA ASP A 112 5.01 -11.72 11.48
C ASP A 112 4.41 -10.38 11.02
N ASN A 113 3.40 -10.45 10.15
CA ASN A 113 2.71 -9.27 9.63
C ASN A 113 2.10 -8.42 10.75
N THR A 114 1.53 -9.06 11.77
CA THR A 114 0.81 -8.42 12.87
C THR A 114 1.76 -7.56 13.70
N GLU A 115 2.89 -8.14 14.13
CA GLU A 115 3.93 -7.48 14.91
C GLU A 115 4.51 -6.28 14.15
N SER A 116 4.82 -6.47 12.87
CA SER A 116 5.34 -5.39 12.02
C SER A 116 4.35 -4.23 11.88
N LEU A 117 3.08 -4.53 11.62
CA LEU A 117 2.03 -3.52 11.45
C LEU A 117 1.76 -2.76 12.76
N LEU A 118 1.70 -3.45 13.90
CA LEU A 118 1.52 -2.83 15.22
C LEU A 118 2.60 -1.76 15.49
N GLN A 119 3.83 -1.99 15.02
CA GLN A 119 4.93 -1.03 15.20
C GLN A 119 4.86 0.16 14.22
N LYS A 120 4.44 -0.08 12.97
CA LYS A 120 4.55 0.89 11.86
C LYS A 120 3.33 1.78 11.68
N VAL A 121 2.13 1.23 11.84
CA VAL A 121 0.87 1.98 11.64
C VAL A 121 0.85 3.26 12.47
N PRO A 122 1.11 3.25 13.79
CA PRO A 122 1.04 4.47 14.59
C PRO A 122 2.04 5.55 14.18
N LYS A 123 3.11 5.20 13.44
CA LYS A 123 4.26 6.07 13.17
C LYS A 123 4.36 6.53 11.71
N ILE A 124 3.86 5.74 10.75
CA ILE A 124 4.06 6.01 9.31
C ILE A 124 2.75 6.22 8.55
N GLY A 125 1.70 5.47 8.91
CA GLY A 125 0.51 5.36 8.08
C GLY A 125 -0.77 5.41 8.90
N LYS A 126 -1.68 6.31 8.54
CA LYS A 126 -3.02 6.37 9.17
C LYS A 126 -3.97 5.28 8.68
N ARG A 127 -3.56 4.44 7.73
CA ARG A 127 -4.39 3.41 7.08
C ARG A 127 -3.53 2.22 6.63
N VAL A 128 -4.10 1.02 6.75
CA VAL A 128 -3.51 -0.23 6.27
C VAL A 128 -4.37 -0.77 5.13
N HIS A 129 -3.74 -1.19 4.04
CA HIS A 129 -4.41 -1.77 2.88
C HIS A 129 -3.75 -3.12 2.54
N PHE A 130 -4.54 -4.18 2.44
CA PHE A 130 -4.06 -5.53 2.10
C PHE A 130 -4.35 -5.86 0.63
N ILE A 131 -3.46 -6.61 -0.02
CA ILE A 131 -3.61 -7.05 -1.42
C ILE A 131 -3.46 -8.58 -1.48
N ARG A 132 -4.44 -9.28 -2.10
CA ARG A 132 -4.48 -10.75 -2.28
C ARG A 132 -4.75 -11.11 -3.75
N ALA A 133 -4.27 -12.28 -4.19
CA ALA A 133 -4.41 -12.76 -5.58
C ALA A 133 -5.68 -13.61 -5.84
N ALA A 134 -6.22 -14.30 -4.82
CA ALA A 134 -7.42 -15.12 -4.97
C ALA A 134 -8.66 -14.35 -4.50
N GLY A 135 -9.64 -14.22 -5.41
CA GLY A 135 -10.63 -13.15 -5.38
C GLY A 135 -10.07 -11.96 -6.14
N GLY A 136 -10.52 -11.75 -7.38
CA GLY A 136 -10.07 -10.61 -8.17
C GLY A 136 -10.39 -9.29 -7.47
N LEU A 137 -10.07 -8.16 -8.13
CA LEU A 137 -10.61 -6.83 -7.78
C LEU A 137 -12.15 -6.74 -7.95
N SER A 138 -12.90 -7.81 -7.63
CA SER A 138 -14.30 -7.72 -7.26
C SER A 138 -14.36 -7.10 -5.86
N THR A 139 -14.24 -5.77 -5.83
CA THR A 139 -14.82 -4.89 -4.80
C THR A 139 -14.88 -5.50 -3.41
N ASP A 140 -13.76 -5.51 -2.68
CA ASP A 140 -13.77 -5.27 -1.24
C ASP A 140 -12.42 -4.65 -0.85
N TYR A 141 -12.35 -3.33 -1.03
CA TYR A 141 -11.36 -2.52 -0.36
C TYR A 141 -11.60 -2.69 1.15
N TYR A 142 -10.58 -3.13 1.90
CA TYR A 142 -10.60 -3.02 3.36
C TYR A 142 -10.50 -1.55 3.75
N TYR A 143 -11.62 -0.86 3.66
CA TYR A 143 -11.84 0.42 4.29
C TYR A 143 -12.19 0.09 5.74
N ILE A 144 -11.30 0.44 6.67
CA ILE A 144 -11.58 0.37 8.11
C ILE A 144 -12.65 1.43 8.42
N GLN A 145 -13.89 1.12 8.05
CA GLN A 145 -15.13 1.81 8.38
C GLN A 145 -16.39 1.12 7.84
N LYS A 146 -16.32 0.06 7.00
CA LYS A 146 -17.52 -0.71 6.61
C LYS A 146 -17.28 -2.21 6.60
N SER A 147 -18.06 -2.89 7.43
CA SER A 147 -18.19 -4.34 7.56
C SER A 147 -19.09 -4.90 6.46
N SER A 148 -18.56 -5.46 5.37
CA SER A 148 -19.44 -6.11 4.37
C SER A 148 -18.88 -7.29 3.57
N ALA A 149 -17.74 -7.89 3.95
CA ALA A 149 -17.24 -9.09 3.26
C ALA A 149 -17.05 -10.28 4.23
N GLU A 150 -17.24 -11.52 3.75
CA GLU A 150 -16.84 -12.73 4.49
C GLU A 150 -15.31 -12.93 4.36
N LEU A 151 -14.60 -12.65 5.45
CA LEU A 151 -13.14 -12.79 5.55
C LEU A 151 -12.76 -14.26 5.75
N GLN A 152 -11.73 -14.73 5.05
CA GLN A 152 -11.06 -15.97 5.42
C GLN A 152 -10.48 -15.83 6.85
N PRO A 153 -10.37 -16.92 7.63
CA PRO A 153 -9.93 -16.83 9.04
C PRO A 153 -8.57 -16.15 9.23
N GLU A 154 -7.65 -16.36 8.29
CA GLU A 154 -6.32 -15.73 8.23
C GLU A 154 -6.38 -14.21 8.01
N ASP A 155 -7.35 -13.72 7.23
CA ASP A 155 -7.58 -12.29 7.03
C ASP A 155 -8.32 -11.67 8.20
N ARG A 156 -9.19 -12.43 8.88
CA ARG A 156 -9.95 -11.97 10.05
C ARG A 156 -9.01 -11.44 11.12
N MET A 157 -7.95 -12.18 11.41
CA MET A 157 -6.97 -11.80 12.42
C MET A 157 -6.21 -10.52 12.03
N LEU A 158 -5.86 -10.37 10.75
CA LEU A 158 -5.18 -9.17 10.24
C LEU A 158 -6.09 -7.94 10.21
N VAL A 159 -7.36 -8.13 9.86
CA VAL A 159 -8.37 -7.07 9.84
C VAL A 159 -8.73 -6.62 11.25
N ASP A 160 -8.90 -7.56 12.18
CA ASP A 160 -9.15 -7.26 13.59
C ASP A 160 -7.96 -6.48 14.19
N THR A 161 -6.73 -6.85 13.81
CA THR A 161 -5.51 -6.12 14.22
C THR A 161 -5.48 -4.72 13.62
N ALA A 162 -5.74 -4.58 12.32
CA ALA A 162 -5.75 -3.27 11.66
C ALA A 162 -6.87 -2.36 12.20
N ALA A 163 -8.01 -2.92 12.58
CA ALA A 163 -9.11 -2.21 13.23
C ALA A 163 -8.78 -1.80 14.68
N ALA A 164 -7.98 -2.59 15.41
CA ALA A 164 -7.51 -2.24 16.74
C ALA A 164 -6.41 -1.17 16.75
N LEU A 165 -5.79 -0.91 15.59
CA LEU A 165 -4.69 0.05 15.42
C LEU A 165 -5.12 1.45 14.95
N LEU A 166 -6.41 1.64 14.62
CA LEU A 166 -7.00 2.94 14.27
C LEU A 166 -7.87 3.50 15.40
#